data_AF-A0A8H5B340-F1
#
_entry.id   AF-A0A8H5B340-F1
#
_cell.length_a   1.000
_cell.length_b   1.000
_cell.length_c   1.000
_cell.angle_alpha   90.00
_cell.angle_beta   90.00
_cell.angle_gamma   90.00
#
_symmetry.space_group_name_H-M   'P 1'
#
loop_
_entity.id
_entity.type
_entity.pdbx_description
1 polymer ?
#
loop_
_entity_poly.entity_id
_entity_poly.type
_entity_poly.pdbx_seq_one_letter_code
_entity_poly.pdbx_strand_id
1 'polypeptide(L)'
;MCHNIIDGRYHTQCFHFVEMATRTVDCLRANCLFSTRHAHPVGCRNSQCVRLMATPVKNPIRVSPACCPNCIHIKKLGGPIGKPPPSPIASRQ
;
A
#
# COMPACT_ATOMS: atom_id res chain seq x y z
N MET A 1 -4.76 12.07 7.84
CA MET A 1 -5.24 10.93 8.66
C MET A 1 -4.14 9.88 8.64
N CYS A 2 -4.08 8.98 9.63
CA CYS A 2 -3.11 7.87 9.58
C CYS A 2 -3.35 7.04 8.31
N HIS A 3 -2.30 6.49 7.73
CA HIS A 3 -2.40 5.68 6.51
C HIS A 3 -1.29 4.63 6.49
N ASN A 4 -1.48 3.60 5.67
CA ASN A 4 -0.47 2.59 5.46
C ASN A 4 0.40 2.96 4.26
N ILE A 5 1.71 2.80 4.39
CA ILE A 5 2.65 2.76 3.26
C ILE A 5 2.97 1.30 3.00
N ILE A 6 2.68 0.84 1.79
CA ILE A 6 3.03 -0.49 1.30
C ILE A 6 4.34 -0.33 0.54
N ASP A 7 5.44 -0.72 1.17
CA ASP A 7 6.76 -0.77 0.56
C ASP A 7 6.89 -2.05 -0.28
N GLY A 8 7.45 -1.93 -1.46
CA GLY A 8 7.59 -3.06 -2.37
C GLY A 8 8.65 -2.89 -3.45
N ARG A 9 8.73 -3.93 -4.29
CA ARG A 9 9.59 -3.97 -5.46
C ARG A 9 8.74 -3.80 -6.72
N TYR A 10 9.09 -2.82 -7.55
CA TYR A 10 8.49 -2.63 -8.86
C TYR A 10 9.33 -3.32 -9.94
N HIS A 11 8.71 -4.19 -10.73
CA HIS A 11 9.33 -4.90 -11.83
C HIS A 11 8.96 -4.26 -13.16
N THR A 12 9.92 -3.62 -13.84
CA THR A 12 9.63 -2.80 -15.03
C THR A 12 9.32 -3.64 -16.28
N GLN A 13 9.81 -4.88 -16.37
CA GLN A 13 9.53 -5.77 -17.51
C GLN A 13 8.09 -6.29 -17.56
N CYS A 14 7.43 -6.41 -16.40
CA CYS A 14 6.06 -6.89 -16.32
C CYS A 14 5.12 -5.90 -15.61
N PHE A 15 5.60 -4.69 -15.32
CA PHE A 15 4.90 -3.61 -14.61
C PHE A 15 4.19 -4.05 -13.31
N HIS A 16 4.72 -5.06 -12.64
CA HIS A 16 4.14 -5.61 -11.42
C HIS A 16 4.80 -5.00 -10.19
N PHE A 17 3.97 -4.60 -9.23
CA PHE A 17 4.39 -4.23 -7.89
C PHE A 17 4.25 -5.43 -6.96
N VAL A 18 5.36 -5.89 -6.39
CA VAL A 18 5.39 -6.96 -5.41
C VAL A 18 5.55 -6.35 -4.03
N GLU A 19 4.54 -6.51 -3.19
CA GLU A 19 4.51 -6.01 -1.82
C GLU A 19 5.56 -6.74 -0.97
N MET A 20 6.30 -6.01 -0.13
CA MET A 20 7.37 -6.56 0.70
C MET A 20 7.16 -6.27 2.18
N ALA A 21 6.72 -5.06 2.51
CA ALA A 21 6.46 -4.64 3.87
C ALA A 21 5.35 -3.59 3.91
N THR A 22 4.60 -3.55 5.00
CA THR A 22 3.60 -2.52 5.23
C THR A 22 3.95 -1.81 6.53
N ARG A 23 3.98 -0.49 6.52
CA ARG A 23 4.19 0.34 7.71
C ARG A 23 3.06 1.35 7.86
N THR A 24 2.71 1.65 9.10
CA THR A 24 1.69 2.65 9.43
C THR A 24 2.35 4.01 9.64
N VAL A 25 1.83 5.04 8.99
CA VAL A 25 2.22 6.43 9.22
C VAL A 25 1.20 7.07 10.14
N ASP A 26 1.69 7.54 11.29
CA ASP A 26 0.89 8.31 12.24
C ASP A 26 0.68 9.74 11.71
N CYS A 27 -0.55 10.23 11.82
CA CYS A 27 -0.87 11.62 11.49
C CYS A 27 -0.68 12.60 12.65
N LEU A 28 -0.34 12.10 13.86
CA LEU A 28 -0.05 12.86 15.07
C LEU A 28 -1.19 13.78 15.54
N ARG A 29 -2.43 13.50 15.11
CA ARG A 29 -3.61 14.28 15.48
C ARG A 29 -4.26 13.72 16.73
N ALA A 30 -4.69 14.61 17.63
CA ALA A 30 -5.38 14.24 18.87
C ALA A 30 -6.79 13.67 18.64
N ASN A 31 -7.43 14.06 17.53
CA ASN A 31 -8.75 13.58 17.14
C ASN A 31 -8.70 12.34 16.21
N CYS A 32 -7.59 11.62 16.12
CA CYS A 32 -7.52 10.42 15.29
C CYS A 32 -7.36 9.16 16.14
N LEU A 33 -8.26 8.19 15.98
CA LEU A 33 -8.24 6.94 16.77
C LEU A 33 -7.00 6.08 16.52
N PHE A 34 -6.41 6.18 15.33
CA PHE A 34 -5.23 5.42 14.94
C PHE A 34 -3.90 6.14 15.23
N SER A 35 -3.97 7.34 15.81
CA SER A 35 -2.81 8.14 16.15
C SER A 35 -2.34 7.79 17.56
N THR A 36 -1.03 7.71 17.75
CA THR A 36 -0.41 7.53 19.08
C THR A 36 -0.71 8.70 20.02
N ARG A 37 -1.08 9.86 19.46
CA ARG A 37 -1.45 11.08 20.20
C ARG A 37 -2.94 11.22 20.47
N HIS A 38 -3.73 10.16 20.28
CA HIS A 38 -5.16 10.24 20.51
C HIS A 38 -5.46 10.66 21.96
N ALA A 39 -6.27 11.71 22.13
CA ALA A 39 -6.54 12.28 23.44
C ALA A 39 -7.36 11.37 24.37
N HIS A 40 -8.08 10.38 23.83
CA HIS A 40 -8.93 9.48 24.61
C HIS A 40 -8.42 8.04 24.52
N PRO A 41 -7.67 7.53 25.51
CA PRO A 41 -6.93 6.27 25.37
C PRO A 41 -7.83 5.03 25.27
N VAL A 42 -9.07 5.06 25.75
CA VAL A 42 -9.96 3.89 25.79
C VAL A 42 -11.40 4.28 25.44
N GLY A 43 -12.06 3.49 24.60
CA GLY A 43 -13.51 3.57 24.41
C GLY A 43 -14.03 4.87 23.80
N CYS A 44 -13.22 5.57 23.01
CA CYS A 44 -13.61 6.85 22.42
C CYS A 44 -14.84 6.73 21.51
N ARG A 45 -15.97 7.29 21.96
CA ARG A 45 -17.23 7.36 21.21
C ARG A 45 -17.51 8.72 20.59
N ASN A 46 -16.60 9.69 20.74
CA ASN A 46 -16.77 11.01 20.15
C ASN A 46 -16.94 10.89 18.62
N SER A 47 -17.93 11.59 18.06
CA SER A 47 -18.22 11.63 16.62
C SER A 47 -17.22 12.48 15.85
N GLN A 48 -16.56 13.41 16.54
CA GLN A 48 -15.53 14.30 15.97
C GLN A 48 -14.17 13.61 15.76
N CYS A 49 -14.03 12.37 16.24
CA CYS A 49 -12.81 11.60 16.05
C CYS A 49 -12.82 10.89 14.70
N VAL A 50 -11.68 10.96 14.01
CA VAL A 50 -11.42 10.21 12.78
C VAL A 50 -11.39 8.72 13.10
N ARG A 51 -12.32 7.97 12.51
CA ARG A 51 -12.51 6.52 12.71
C ARG A 51 -12.07 5.65 11.54
N LEU A 52 -11.62 6.26 10.45
CA LEU A 52 -11.05 5.56 9.31
C LEU A 52 -9.61 6.00 9.08
N MET A 53 -8.78 5.10 8.58
CA MET A 53 -7.48 5.44 8.02
C MET A 53 -7.68 6.01 6.60
N ALA A 54 -6.72 6.80 6.11
CA ALA A 54 -6.71 7.15 4.70
C ALA A 54 -6.27 5.95 3.85
N THR A 55 -6.44 6.08 2.53
CA THR A 55 -6.08 5.05 1.57
C THR A 55 -4.58 4.70 1.67
N PRO A 56 -4.22 3.42 1.59
CA PRO A 56 -2.82 3.01 1.56
C PRO A 56 -2.09 3.58 0.33
N VAL A 57 -0.83 3.96 0.53
CA VAL A 57 0.04 4.46 -0.54
C VAL A 57 1.07 3.38 -0.87
N LYS A 58 1.25 3.10 -2.17
CA LYS A 58 2.29 2.17 -2.63
C LYS A 58 3.60 2.93 -2.83
N ASN A 59 4.68 2.43 -2.22
CA ASN A 59 6.01 3.01 -2.30
C ASN A 59 7.01 2.00 -2.89
N PRO A 60 7.43 2.16 -4.14
CA PRO A 60 8.45 1.29 -4.74
C PRO A 60 9.84 1.64 -4.19
N ILE A 61 10.21 1.00 -3.09
CA ILE A 61 11.54 1.13 -2.47
C ILE A 61 12.65 0.47 -3.29
N ARG A 62 12.29 -0.43 -4.21
CA ARG A 62 13.23 -1.12 -5.11
C ARG A 62 12.63 -1.18 -6.51
N VAL A 63 13.42 -0.87 -7.53
CA VAL A 63 13.05 -1.06 -8.93
C VAL A 63 13.94 -2.13 -9.53
N SER A 64 13.36 -3.11 -10.21
CA SER A 64 14.09 -4.21 -10.85
C SER A 64 13.78 -4.27 -12.34
N PRO A 65 14.80 -4.38 -13.20
CA PRO A 65 14.62 -4.63 -14.63
C PRO A 65 14.25 -6.08 -14.95
N ALA A 66 14.11 -6.97 -13.96
CA ALA A 66 13.71 -8.35 -14.18
C ALA A 66 12.18 -8.53 -14.06
N CYS A 67 11.64 -9.61 -14.63
CA CYS A 67 10.25 -10.02 -14.37
C CYS A 67 10.04 -10.41 -12.90
N CYS A 68 8.81 -10.29 -12.39
CA CYS A 68 8.48 -10.78 -11.05
C CYS A 68 8.48 -12.33 -11.01
N PRO A 69 8.65 -12.94 -9.82
CA PRO A 69 8.67 -14.39 -9.66
C PRO A 69 7.45 -15.10 -10.27
N ASN A 70 6.26 -14.50 -10.15
CA ASN A 70 5.03 -15.03 -10.73
C ASN A 70 5.09 -15.06 -12.27
N CYS A 71 5.54 -13.98 -12.91
CA CYS A 71 5.70 -13.96 -14.36
C CYS A 71 6.79 -14.92 -14.84
N ILE A 72 7.86 -15.10 -14.07
CA ILE A 72 8.91 -16.08 -14.38
C ILE A 72 8.33 -17.50 -14.32
N HIS A 73 7.52 -17.80 -13.30
CA HIS A 73 6.85 -19.09 -13.16
C HIS A 73 5.89 -19.33 -14.35
N ILE A 74 5.02 -18.38 -14.66
CA ILE A 74 4.08 -18.48 -15.78
C ILE A 74 4.80 -18.69 -17.11
N LYS A 75 5.89 -17.96 -17.37
CA LYS A 75 6.75 -18.16 -18.55
C LYS A 75 7.29 -19.60 -18.64
N LYS A 76 7.76 -20.16 -17.51
CA LYS A 76 8.29 -21.53 -17.46
C LYS A 76 7.23 -22.60 -17.75
N LEU A 77 5.97 -22.32 -17.43
CA LEU A 77 4.83 -23.21 -17.72
C LEU A 77 4.26 -23.04 -19.14
N GLY A 78 4.87 -22.18 -19.98
CA GLY A 78 4.35 -21.89 -21.33
C GLY A 78 3.08 -21.03 -21.34
N GLY A 79 2.71 -20.42 -20.20
CA GLY A 79 1.53 -19.57 -20.08
C GLY A 79 1.78 -18.15 -20.61
N PRO A 80 0.74 -17.44 -21.07
CA PRO A 80 0.86 -16.05 -21.50
C PRO A 80 1.20 -15.15 -20.30
N ILE A 81 2.13 -14.21 -20.50
CA ILE A 81 2.37 -13.14 -19.53
C ILE A 81 1.17 -12.21 -19.65
N GLY A 82 0.17 -12.40 -18.78
CA GLY A 82 -0.93 -11.46 -18.66
C GLY A 82 -0.36 -10.07 -18.43
N LYS A 83 -0.70 -9.12 -19.30
CA LYS A 83 -0.52 -7.69 -19.00
C LYS A 83 -1.11 -7.45 -17.62
N PRO A 84 -0.45 -6.69 -16.74
CA PRO A 84 -1.04 -6.38 -15.44
C PRO A 84 -2.45 -5.85 -15.65
N PRO A 85 -3.44 -6.24 -14.81
CA PRO A 85 -4.62 -5.41 -14.68
C PRO A 85 -4.13 -3.99 -14.37
N PRO A 86 -4.77 -2.95 -14.93
CA PRO A 86 -4.37 -1.58 -14.65
C PRO A 86 -4.25 -1.45 -13.14
N SER A 87 -3.03 -1.19 -12.67
CA SER A 87 -2.80 -0.78 -11.29
C SER A 87 -3.85 0.28 -11.00
N PRO A 88 -4.66 0.18 -9.93
CA PRO A 88 -5.67 1.18 -9.65
C PRO A 88 -4.93 2.50 -9.63
N ILE A 89 -5.21 3.30 -10.65
CA ILE A 89 -4.63 4.61 -10.87
C ILE A 89 -4.81 5.31 -9.54
N ALA A 90 -3.69 5.66 -8.91
CA ALA A 90 -3.69 6.61 -7.82
C ALA A 90 -4.59 7.77 -8.27
N SER A 91 -5.72 7.92 -7.60
CA SER A 91 -6.71 8.94 -7.89
C SER A 91 -5.99 10.28 -7.85
N ARG A 92 -5.62 10.79 -9.04
CA ARG A 92 -5.24 12.18 -9.23
C ARG A 92 -6.51 12.98 -9.01
N GLN A 93 -6.60 13.58 -7.82
CA GLN A 93 -7.36 14.82 -7.63
C GLN A 93 -6.51 15.96 -8.18
#